data_AF-A0A6A6R199-F1
#
_entry.id   AF-A0A6A6R199-F1
#
_cell.length_a   1.000
_cell.length_b   1.000
_cell.length_c   1.000
_cell.angle_alpha   90.00
_cell.angle_beta   90.00
_cell.angle_gamma   90.00
#
_symmetry.space_group_name_H-M   'P 1'
#
loop_
_entity.id
_entity.type
_entity.pdbx_description
1 polymer ?
#
loop_
_entity_poly.entity_id
_entity_poly.type
_entity_poly.pdbx_seq_one_letter_code
_entity_poly.pdbx_strand_id
1 'polypeptide(L)'
;MTASDLPLYCSSKHGVLGLMRSMSIPLAKENIRVSCILPGAIHTSLHPEDVWAQFGRENFTSIDLIVKTVLELLNGEEAAGKAMEVSAGEVFDRKQPKFCNETMRLIMTDKEY
;
A
#
# COMPACT_ATOMS: atom_id res chain seq x y z
N MET A 1 0.54 -20.08 -4.86
CA MET A 1 0.80 -19.80 -3.43
C MET A 1 0.05 -20.86 -2.64
N THR A 2 0.75 -21.69 -1.87
CA THR A 2 0.07 -22.64 -0.97
C THR A 2 -0.44 -21.89 0.25
N ALA A 3 -1.38 -22.49 1.01
CA ALA A 3 -1.85 -21.88 2.26
C ALA A 3 -0.70 -21.60 3.26
N SER A 4 0.39 -22.39 3.21
CA SER A 4 1.59 -22.19 4.02
C SER A 4 2.50 -21.03 3.56
N ASP A 5 2.38 -20.57 2.31
CA ASP A 5 3.18 -19.44 1.79
C ASP A 5 2.53 -18.08 2.11
N LEU A 6 1.22 -18.08 2.40
CA LEU A 6 0.46 -16.86 2.66
C LEU A 6 1.02 -16.03 3.84
N PRO A 7 1.45 -16.62 4.97
CA PRO A 7 2.09 -15.86 6.05
C PRO A 7 3.39 -15.17 5.61
N LEU A 8 4.21 -15.82 4.79
CA LEU A 8 5.47 -15.23 4.28
C LEU A 8 5.18 -14.09 3.31
N TYR A 9 4.24 -14.30 2.39
CA TYR A 9 3.77 -13.26 1.49
C TYR A 9 3.22 -12.05 2.27
N CYS A 10 2.30 -12.28 3.21
CA CYS A 10 1.70 -11.24 4.03
C CYS A 10 2.75 -10.47 4.84
N SER A 11 3.68 -11.19 5.49
CA SER A 11 4.79 -10.58 6.22
C SER A 11 5.64 -9.67 5.32
N SER A 12 6.04 -10.18 4.15
CA SER A 12 6.85 -9.41 3.19
C SER A 12 6.14 -8.14 2.70
N LYS A 13 4.84 -8.22 2.39
CA LYS A 13 4.05 -7.08 1.89
C LYS A 13 3.77 -6.05 2.99
N HIS A 14 3.54 -6.48 4.22
CA HIS A 14 3.48 -5.56 5.37
C HIS A 14 4.83 -4.88 5.62
N GLY A 15 5.95 -5.60 5.40
CA GLY A 15 7.30 -5.03 5.45
C GLY A 15 7.49 -3.88 4.46
N VAL A 16 7.02 -4.03 3.21
CA VAL A 16 7.05 -2.96 2.20
C VAL A 16 6.22 -1.75 2.64
N LEU A 17 5.03 -1.96 3.20
CA LEU A 17 4.19 -0.87 3.70
C LEU A 17 4.84 -0.13 4.88
N GLY A 18 5.47 -0.87 5.81
CA GLY A 18 6.23 -0.31 6.91
C GLY A 18 7.43 0.51 6.43
N LEU A 19 8.18 -0.03 5.46
CA LEU A 19 9.33 0.63 4.84
C LEU A 19 8.92 1.93 4.14
N MET A 20 7.82 1.93 3.38
CA MET A 20 7.30 3.15 2.75
C MET A 20 7.05 4.25 3.77
N ARG A 21 6.37 3.91 4.88
CA ARG A 21 6.05 4.87 5.96
C ARG A 21 7.30 5.41 6.66
N SER A 22 8.31 4.55 6.90
CA SER A 22 9.55 5.00 7.55
C SER A 22 10.42 5.84 6.61
N MET A 23 10.42 5.54 5.31
CA MET A 23 11.17 6.29 4.30
C MET A 23 10.52 7.62 3.91
N SER A 24 9.18 7.74 3.98
CA SER A 24 8.48 8.93 3.50
C SER A 24 8.83 10.20 4.27
N ILE A 25 9.21 10.08 5.55
CA ILE A 25 9.55 11.23 6.41
C ILE A 25 10.94 11.80 6.08
N PRO A 26 12.04 11.03 6.14
CA PRO A 26 13.36 11.57 5.83
C PRO A 26 13.48 12.01 4.38
N LEU A 27 12.95 11.24 3.42
CA LEU A 27 13.05 11.58 2.00
C LEU A 27 12.23 12.82 1.60
N ALA A 28 11.21 13.19 2.38
CA ALA A 28 10.51 14.46 2.18
C ALA A 28 11.45 15.66 2.34
N LYS A 29 12.47 15.59 3.20
CA LYS A 29 13.49 16.64 3.36
C LYS A 29 14.34 16.82 2.10
N GLU A 30 14.42 15.77 1.27
CA GLU A 30 15.14 15.76 -0.01
C GLU A 30 14.20 16.05 -1.20
N ASN A 31 12.99 16.54 -0.93
CA ASN A 31 11.95 16.77 -1.95
C ASN A 31 11.56 15.49 -2.72
N ILE A 32 11.67 14.32 -2.08
CA ILE A 32 11.25 13.03 -2.62
C ILE A 32 10.03 12.55 -1.85
N ARG A 33 8.93 12.30 -2.58
CA ARG A 33 7.70 11.72 -2.01
C ARG A 33 7.69 10.21 -2.21
N VAL A 34 7.31 9.49 -1.16
CA VAL A 34 7.10 8.03 -1.22
C VAL A 34 5.68 7.71 -0.80
N SER A 35 4.99 6.89 -1.59
CA SER A 35 3.61 6.45 -1.34
C SER A 35 3.49 4.97 -1.75
N CYS A 36 2.42 4.31 -1.32
CA CYS A 36 2.15 2.92 -1.67
C CYS A 36 0.74 2.76 -2.24
N ILE A 37 0.61 1.97 -3.31
CA ILE A 37 -0.67 1.41 -3.77
C ILE A 37 -0.77 -0.01 -3.23
N LEU A 38 -1.94 -0.38 -2.71
CA LEU A 38 -2.25 -1.71 -2.19
C LEU A 38 -3.36 -2.30 -3.07
N PRO A 39 -3.01 -3.01 -4.16
CA PRO A 39 -4.02 -3.59 -5.03
C PRO A 39 -4.74 -4.76 -4.37
N GLY A 40 -6.06 -4.80 -4.54
CA GLY A 40 -6.86 -6.01 -4.40
C GLY A 40 -6.60 -6.99 -5.53
N ALA A 41 -7.49 -7.96 -5.72
CA ALA A 41 -7.34 -8.95 -6.78
C ALA A 41 -7.32 -8.28 -8.16
N ILE A 42 -6.23 -8.40 -8.92
CA ILE A 42 -6.15 -7.99 -10.33
C ILE A 42 -5.87 -9.24 -11.14
N HIS A 43 -6.71 -9.48 -12.17
CA HIS A 43 -6.52 -10.59 -13.08
C HIS A 43 -5.22 -10.37 -13.88
N THR A 44 -4.21 -11.15 -13.55
CA THR A 44 -2.86 -11.10 -14.11
C THR A 44 -2.34 -12.52 -14.27
N SER A 45 -1.23 -12.70 -14.98
CA SER A 45 -0.57 -14.00 -15.12
C SER A 45 0.11 -14.51 -13.82
N LEU A 46 -0.14 -13.88 -12.67
CA LEU A 46 0.43 -14.27 -11.38
C LEU A 46 -0.14 -15.59 -10.85
N HIS A 47 -1.39 -15.90 -11.18
CA HIS A 47 -2.05 -17.17 -10.83
C HIS A 47 -2.66 -17.81 -12.07
N PRO A 48 -2.83 -19.15 -12.06
CA PRO A 48 -3.63 -19.87 -13.05
C PRO A 48 -5.09 -19.38 -13.14
N GLU A 49 -5.72 -19.53 -14.30
CA GLU A 49 -7.11 -19.08 -14.55
C GLU A 49 -8.14 -19.72 -13.62
N ASP A 50 -7.96 -20.99 -13.25
CA ASP A 50 -8.84 -21.71 -12.33
C ASP A 50 -8.78 -21.16 -10.90
N VAL A 51 -7.64 -20.58 -10.50
CA VAL A 51 -7.52 -19.84 -9.23
C VAL A 51 -8.30 -18.54 -9.33
N TRP A 52 -8.16 -17.79 -10.42
CA TRP A 52 -8.86 -16.53 -10.60
C TRP A 52 -10.38 -16.69 -10.75
N ALA A 53 -10.83 -17.78 -11.37
CA ALA A 53 -12.25 -18.09 -11.54
C ALA A 53 -13.01 -18.19 -10.20
N GLN A 54 -12.32 -18.49 -9.08
CA GLN A 54 -12.91 -18.59 -7.75
C GLN A 54 -13.30 -17.23 -7.14
N PHE A 55 -12.71 -16.13 -7.62
CA PHE A 55 -12.92 -14.81 -7.03
C PHE A 55 -14.26 -14.19 -7.45
N GLY A 56 -14.89 -14.61 -8.54
CA GLY A 56 -16.04 -13.88 -9.12
C GLY A 56 -15.60 -12.60 -9.84
N ARG A 57 -16.22 -12.28 -10.99
CA ARG A 57 -15.76 -11.18 -11.86
C ARG A 57 -15.87 -9.80 -11.19
N GLU A 58 -16.86 -9.63 -10.34
CA GLU A 58 -17.17 -8.42 -9.60
C GLU A 58 -16.15 -8.07 -8.51
N ASN A 59 -15.33 -9.04 -8.08
CA ASN A 59 -14.33 -8.84 -7.04
C ASN A 59 -12.95 -8.45 -7.58
N PHE A 60 -12.81 -8.36 -8.91
CA PHE A 60 -11.57 -7.86 -9.52
C PHE A 60 -11.49 -6.34 -9.48
N THR A 61 -10.28 -5.89 -9.20
CA THR A 61 -9.90 -4.48 -9.20
C THR A 61 -9.57 -4.05 -10.62
N SER A 62 -10.19 -2.96 -11.08
CA SER A 62 -9.92 -2.41 -12.40
C SER A 62 -8.52 -1.78 -12.46
N ILE A 63 -7.78 -2.08 -13.53
CA ILE A 63 -6.48 -1.44 -13.83
C ILE A 63 -6.67 0.07 -14.03
N ASP A 64 -7.78 0.51 -14.62
CA ASP A 64 -8.04 1.93 -14.83
C ASP A 64 -8.14 2.68 -13.50
N LEU A 65 -8.73 2.04 -12.47
CA LEU A 65 -8.83 2.62 -11.14
C LEU A 65 -7.44 2.71 -10.47
N ILE A 66 -6.60 1.68 -10.64
CA ILE A 66 -5.20 1.70 -10.18
C ILE A 66 -4.43 2.85 -10.82
N VAL A 67 -4.51 2.99 -12.15
CA VAL A 67 -3.83 4.05 -12.90
C VAL A 67 -4.32 5.43 -12.43
N LYS A 68 -5.64 5.60 -12.26
CA LYS A 68 -6.21 6.83 -11.74
C LYS A 68 -5.64 7.17 -10.35
N THR A 69 -5.61 6.23 -9.42
CA THR A 69 -5.07 6.45 -8.07
C THR A 69 -3.56 6.77 -8.10
N VAL A 70 -2.79 6.13 -8.99
CA VAL A 70 -1.37 6.49 -9.18
C VAL A 70 -1.23 7.93 -9.65
N LEU A 71 -2.02 8.37 -10.64
CA LEU A 71 -2.00 9.75 -11.13
C LEU A 71 -2.41 10.76 -10.05
N GLU A 72 -3.37 10.40 -9.19
CA GLU A 72 -3.75 11.22 -8.04
C GLU A 72 -2.61 11.36 -7.03
N LEU A 73 -1.86 10.28 -6.75
CA LEU A 73 -0.66 10.35 -5.89
C LEU A 73 0.50 11.13 -6.54
N LEU A 74 0.62 11.08 -7.87
CA LEU A 74 1.67 11.82 -8.58
C LEU A 74 1.38 13.32 -8.58
N ASN A 75 0.13 13.72 -8.81
CA ASN A 75 -0.26 15.13 -8.93
C ASN A 75 -0.68 15.79 -7.61
N GLY A 76 -1.00 15.02 -6.57
CA GLY A 76 -1.44 15.54 -5.28
C GLY A 76 -0.29 16.12 -4.44
N GLU A 77 -0.52 17.30 -3.85
CA GLU A 77 0.45 17.97 -2.97
C GLU A 77 0.68 17.18 -1.66
N GLU A 78 -0.38 16.58 -1.11
CA GLU A 78 -0.33 15.79 0.14
C GLU A 78 -0.24 14.27 -0.13
N ALA A 79 0.63 13.84 -1.05
CA ALA A 79 0.73 12.42 -1.41
C ALA A 79 1.77 11.63 -0.60
N ALA A 80 2.73 12.30 0.04
CA ALA A 80 3.80 11.64 0.79
C ALA A 80 3.24 10.81 1.97
N GLY A 81 3.76 9.60 2.15
CA GLY A 81 3.37 8.69 3.23
C GLY A 81 1.99 8.03 3.06
N LYS A 82 1.28 8.31 1.95
CA LYS A 82 -0.05 7.73 1.69
C LYS A 82 0.03 6.27 1.27
N ALA A 83 -0.91 5.49 1.78
CA ALA A 83 -1.12 4.09 1.45
C ALA A 83 -2.55 3.95 0.91
N MET A 84 -2.70 3.88 -0.41
CA MET A 84 -4.01 3.81 -1.06
C MET A 84 -4.32 2.36 -1.41
N GLU A 85 -5.26 1.76 -0.70
CA GLU A 85 -5.81 0.47 -1.10
C GLU A 85 -6.85 0.67 -2.18
N VAL A 86 -6.74 -0.11 -3.24
CA VAL A 86 -7.67 -0.10 -4.36
C VAL A 86 -8.15 -1.52 -4.51
N SER A 87 -9.41 -1.78 -4.16
CA SER A 87 -9.96 -3.12 -4.13
C SER A 87 -11.35 -3.13 -4.74
N ALA A 88 -11.56 -4.04 -5.69
CA ALA A 88 -12.76 -4.08 -6.52
C ALA A 88 -13.02 -2.69 -7.16
N GLY A 89 -14.11 -2.03 -6.79
CA GLY A 89 -14.49 -0.70 -7.30
C GLY A 89 -14.15 0.48 -6.38
N GLU A 90 -13.48 0.25 -5.25
CA GLU A 90 -13.34 1.24 -4.19
C GLU A 90 -11.88 1.58 -3.87
N VAL A 91 -11.67 2.80 -3.35
CA VAL A 91 -10.37 3.31 -2.92
C VAL A 91 -10.43 3.67 -1.44
N PHE A 92 -9.47 3.17 -0.66
CA PHE A 92 -9.38 3.38 0.78
C PHE A 92 -8.03 3.98 1.16
N ASP A 93 -8.05 5.05 1.95
CA ASP A 93 -6.85 5.58 2.61
C ASP A 93 -6.49 4.72 3.84
N ARG A 94 -5.49 3.86 3.70
CA ARG A 94 -4.99 2.96 4.75
C ARG A 94 -4.02 3.71 5.68
N LYS A 95 -4.60 4.57 6.50
CA LYS A 95 -3.89 5.36 7.51
C LYS A 95 -3.03 4.49 8.44
N GLN A 96 -1.87 5.02 8.80
CA GLN A 96 -1.03 4.40 9.83
C GLN A 96 -1.81 4.37 11.16
N PRO A 97 -1.74 3.26 11.92
CA PRO A 97 -2.23 3.23 13.30
C PRO A 97 -1.61 4.36 14.11
N LYS A 98 -2.41 5.00 14.98
CA LYS A 98 -1.91 6.05 15.86
C LYS A 98 -0.82 5.48 16.76
N PHE A 99 0.24 6.26 16.99
CA PHE A 99 1.22 5.94 18.02
C PHE A 99 0.53 5.81 19.38
N CYS A 100 1.00 4.87 20.20
CA CYS A 100 0.41 4.60 21.51
C CYS A 100 0.51 5.79 22.47
N ASN A 101 1.49 6.66 22.28
CA ASN A 101 1.66 7.91 23.02
C ASN A 101 2.57 8.87 22.25
N GLU A 102 2.72 10.07 22.82
CA GLU A 102 3.56 11.13 22.28
C GLU A 102 5.04 10.73 22.18
N THR A 103 5.55 10.07 23.21
CA THR A 103 6.94 9.62 23.25
C THR A 103 7.28 8.72 22.08
N MET A 104 6.40 7.77 21.73
CA MET A 104 6.63 6.87 20.61
C MET A 104 6.56 7.60 19.27
N ARG A 105 5.66 8.58 19.12
CA ARG A 105 5.63 9.44 17.92
C ARG A 105 6.98 10.12 17.72
N LEU A 106 7.49 10.81 18.75
CA LEU A 106 8.78 11.52 18.69
C LEU A 106 9.95 10.58 18.34
N ILE A 107 9.96 9.35 18.89
CA ILE A 107 11.00 8.36 18.58
C ILE A 107 10.97 7.96 17.11
N MET A 108 9.78 7.83 16.53
CA MET A 108 9.60 7.32 15.16
C MET A 108 9.67 8.40 14.08
N THR A 109 9.43 9.67 14.41
CA THR A 109 9.33 10.75 13.40
C THR A 109 10.42 11.82 13.50
N ASP A 110 10.90 12.11 14.71
CA ASP A 110 11.66 13.35 14.96
C ASP A 110 13.13 13.10 15.29
N LYS A 111 13.50 11.85 15.59
CA LYS A 111 14.89 11.50 15.90
C LYS A 111 15.67 11.21 14.63
N GLU A 112 16.81 11.87 14.50
CA GLU A 112 17.82 11.55 13.50
C GLU A 112 18.79 10.53 14.12
N TYR A 113 18.86 9.34 13.51
CA TYR A 113 19.81 8.29 13.84
C TYR A 113 20.61 7.94 12.59
#